data_AF-A0A2D5WPZ9-F1
#
_entry.id   AF-A0A2D5WPZ9-F1
#
_cell.length_a   1.000
_cell.length_b   1.000
_cell.length_c   1.000
_cell.angle_alpha   90.00
_cell.angle_beta   90.00
_cell.angle_gamma   90.00
#
_symmetry.space_group_name_H-M   'P 1'
#
loop_
_entity.id
_entity.type
_entity.pdbx_description
1 polymer ?
#
loop_
_entity_poly.entity_id
_entity_poly.type
_entity_poly.pdbx_seq_one_letter_code
_entity_poly.pdbx_strand_id
1 'polypeptide(L)' 'MAMRAYKVQDIVVFASRGTEAKLLAAPELRPAEEWREDVAAWVALRAERAPELDDKVASERTSPYIYEPE' A
#
# COMPACT_ATOMS: atom_id res chain seq x y z
N MET A 1 14.16 -4.08 -8.68
CA MET A 1 12.84 -4.75 -8.68
C MET A 1 11.83 -3.76 -9.21
N ALA A 2 10.90 -4.17 -10.08
CA ALA A 2 9.89 -3.27 -10.62
C ALA A 2 8.80 -2.96 -9.59
N MET A 3 8.36 -1.71 -9.49
CA MET A 3 7.20 -1.35 -8.70
C MET A 3 5.92 -1.82 -9.38
N ARG A 4 4.95 -2.18 -8.54
CA ARG A 4 3.65 -2.71 -8.92
C ARG A 4 2.60 -2.03 -8.07
N ALA A 5 1.42 -1.83 -8.62
CA ALA A 5 0.28 -1.32 -7.90
C ALA A 5 -0.31 -2.41 -6.99
N TYR A 6 -0.53 -2.01 -5.74
CA TYR A 6 -1.26 -2.77 -4.74
C TYR A 6 -2.36 -1.90 -4.14
N LYS A 7 -3.53 -2.46 -3.95
CA LYS A 7 -4.65 -1.85 -3.24
C LYS A 7 -4.72 -2.39 -1.82
N VAL A 8 -4.71 -1.49 -0.84
CA VAL A 8 -4.87 -1.80 0.58
C VAL A 8 -6.10 -1.05 1.06
N GLN A 9 -7.23 -1.76 1.14
CA GLN A 9 -8.56 -1.13 1.28
C GLN A 9 -8.78 -0.04 0.22
N ASP A 10 -8.91 1.22 0.60
CA ASP A 10 -9.17 2.34 -0.31
C ASP A 10 -7.88 3.04 -0.79
N ILE A 11 -6.71 2.62 -0.30
CA ILE A 11 -5.42 3.23 -0.62
C ILE A 11 -4.70 2.41 -1.71
N VAL A 12 -4.22 3.09 -2.75
CA VAL A 12 -3.35 2.49 -3.76
C VAL A 12 -1.90 2.81 -3.44
N VAL A 13 -1.05 1.80 -3.40
CA VAL A 13 0.38 1.92 -3.12
C VAL A 13 1.18 1.23 -4.23
N PHE A 14 2.15 1.95 -4.77
CA PHE A 14 3.16 1.36 -5.65
C PHE A 14 4.31 0.86 -4.81
N ALA A 15 4.58 -0.44 -4.88
CA ALA A 15 5.64 -1.08 -4.10
C ALA A 15 6.22 -2.28 -4.85
N SER A 16 7.34 -2.83 -4.36
CA SER A 16 7.91 -4.05 -4.95
C SER A 16 7.08 -5.30 -4.62
N ARG A 17 6.43 -5.30 -3.45
CA ARG A 17 5.65 -6.41 -2.89
C ARG A 17 4.52 -5.92 -1.98
N GLY A 18 3.50 -6.75 -1.79
CA GLY A 18 2.32 -6.41 -0.99
C GLY A 18 2.62 -6.07 0.47
N THR A 19 3.65 -6.66 1.08
CA THR A 19 4.04 -6.33 2.46
C THR A 19 4.49 -4.87 2.59
N GLU A 20 5.24 -4.35 1.63
CA GLU A 20 5.68 -2.94 1.62
C GLU A 20 4.50 -2.00 1.39
N ALA A 21 3.60 -2.37 0.48
CA ALA A 21 2.35 -1.63 0.26
C ALA A 21 1.52 -1.52 1.54
N LYS A 22 1.34 -2.64 2.24
CA LYS A 22 0.62 -2.69 3.52
C LYS A 22 1.29 -1.85 4.60
N LEU A 23 2.61 -1.92 4.73
CA LEU A 23 3.34 -1.15 5.74
C LEU A 23 3.21 0.35 5.53
N LEU A 24 3.15 0.81 4.27
CA LEU A 24 2.99 2.21 3.95
C LEU A 24 1.53 2.69 4.09
N ALA A 25 0.55 1.86 3.70
CA ALA A 25 -0.86 2.23 3.79
C ALA A 25 -1.45 2.12 5.21
N ALA A 26 -0.95 1.20 6.05
CA ALA A 26 -1.56 0.96 7.35
C ALA A 26 -1.63 2.22 8.25
N PRO A 27 -0.56 3.05 8.38
CA PRO A 27 -0.62 4.28 9.16
C PRO A 27 -1.60 5.33 8.62
N GLU A 28 -1.86 5.35 7.31
CA GLU A 28 -2.82 6.27 6.69
C GLU A 28 -4.27 5.84 6.92
N LEU A 29 -4.52 4.54 7.07
CA LEU A 29 -5.85 4.01 7.39
C LEU A 29 -6.24 4.29 8.85
N ARG A 30 -5.30 4.07 9.78
CA ARG A 30 -5.47 4.44 11.19
C ARG A 30 -4.10 4.57 11.89
N PRO A 31 -4.02 5.36 12.98
CA PRO A 31 -2.82 5.50 13.79
C PRO A 31 -2.23 4.17 14.27
N ALA A 32 -0.91 4.14 14.48
CA ALA A 32 -0.21 2.95 14.95
C ALA A 32 -0.70 2.44 16.31
N GLU A 33 -1.19 3.33 17.18
CA GLU A 33 -1.75 2.97 18.49
C GLU A 33 -3.00 2.10 18.36
N GLU A 34 -3.89 2.43 17.43
CA GLU A 34 -5.08 1.61 17.14
C GLU A 34 -4.72 0.24 16.54
N TRP A 35 -3.66 0.15 15.73
CA TRP A 35 -3.14 -1.14 15.26
C TRP A 35 -2.58 -2.01 16.38
N ARG A 36 -2.02 -1.42 17.44
CA ARG A 36 -1.52 -2.18 18.60
C ARG A 36 -2.67 -2.78 19.40
N GLU A 37 -3.78 -2.08 19.50
CA GLU A 37 -4.97 -2.55 20.22
C GLU A 37 -5.74 -3.62 19.44
N ASP A 38 -5.72 -3.55 18.11
CA ASP A 38 -6.41 -4.51 17.23
C ASP A 38 -5.46 -5.05 16.13
N VAL A 39 -4.51 -5.86 16.59
CA VAL A 39 -3.51 -6.54 15.75
C VAL A 39 -4.19 -7.50 14.77
N ALA A 40 -5.33 -8.08 15.13
CA ALA A 40 -6.06 -9.00 14.27
C ALA A 40 -6.52 -8.30 12.98
N ALA A 41 -7.12 -7.10 13.09
CA ALA A 41 -7.44 -6.30 11.92
C ALA A 41 -6.18 -5.88 11.15
N TRP A 42 -5.08 -5.55 11.84
CA TRP A 42 -3.82 -5.24 11.15
C TRP A 42 -3.36 -6.41 10.30
N VAL A 43 -3.33 -7.62 10.85
CA VAL A 43 -2.94 -8.84 10.12
C VAL A 43 -3.92 -9.11 8.98
N ALA A 44 -5.22 -8.90 9.19
CA ALA A 44 -6.26 -9.09 8.19
C ALA A 44 -6.17 -8.12 6.99
N LEU A 45 -5.52 -6.96 7.13
CA LEU A 45 -5.24 -6.09 5.99
C LEU A 45 -4.49 -6.85 4.89
N ARG A 46 -5.08 -6.86 3.71
CA ARG A 46 -4.50 -7.44 2.50
C ARG A 46 -4.03 -6.31 1.58
N ALA A 47 -2.87 -6.53 0.96
CA ALA A 47 -2.41 -5.77 -0.17
C ALA A 47 -2.72 -6.58 -1.44
N GLU A 48 -3.82 -6.24 -2.08
CA GLU A 48 -4.29 -6.91 -3.29
C GLU A 48 -3.55 -6.34 -4.51
N ARG A 49 -3.15 -7.18 -5.47
CA ARG A 49 -2.54 -6.69 -6.71
C ARG A 49 -3.60 -5.99 -7.55
N ALA A 50 -3.30 -4.78 -8.00
CA ALA A 50 -4.15 -3.97 -8.89
C ALA A 50 -3.41 -3.72 -10.23
N PRO A 51 -3.16 -4.78 -11.03
CA PRO A 51 -2.36 -4.66 -12.26
C PRO A 51 -2.89 -3.62 -13.26
N GLU A 52 -4.19 -3.32 -13.21
CA GLU A 52 -4.84 -2.27 -14.00
C GLU A 52 -4.31 -0.84 -13.73
N LEU A 53 -3.55 -0.65 -12.65
CA LEU A 53 -2.91 0.62 -12.29
C LEU A 53 -1.38 0.59 -12.49
N ASP A 54 -0.79 -0.52 -12.94
CA ASP A 54 0.67 -0.63 -13.11
C ASP A 54 1.22 0.41 -14.11
N ASP A 55 0.43 0.83 -15.09
CA ASP A 55 0.80 1.87 -16.06
C ASP A 55 0.92 3.28 -15.45
N LYS A 56 0.37 3.47 -14.24
CA LYS A 56 0.45 4.74 -13.50
C LYS A 56 1.69 4.85 -12.60
N VAL A 57 2.58 3.85 -12.64
CA VAL A 57 3.85 3.90 -11.89
C VAL A 57 4.71 5.06 -12.41
N ALA A 58 4.96 6.05 -11.55
CA ALA A 58 5.95 7.10 -11.76
C ALA A 58 7.35 6.49 -11.95
N SER A 59 7.94 6.71 -13.13
CA SER A 59 9.22 6.13 -13.55
C SER A 59 10.43 6.65 -12.76
N GLU A 60 10.32 7.86 -12.23
CA GLU A 60 11.34 8.57 -11.47
C GLU A 60 11.37 8.16 -9.99
N ARG A 61 10.30 7.52 -9.51
CA ARG A 61 10.26 7.03 -8.13
C ARG A 61 11.00 5.70 -8.05
N THR A 62 11.77 5.52 -6.99
CA THR A 62 12.57 4.30 -6.76
C THR A 62 12.26 3.62 -5.43
N SER A 63 11.40 4.23 -4.62
CA SER A 63 10.95 3.73 -3.32
C SER A 63 9.42 3.65 -3.28
N PRO A 64 8.82 2.76 -2.46
CA PRO A 64 7.37 2.62 -2.38
C PRO A 64 6.67 3.94 -2.03
N TYR A 65 5.51 4.20 -2.63
CA TYR A 65 4.75 5.43 -2.41
C TYR A 65 3.26 5.23 -2.61
N ILE A 66 2.48 6.07 -1.94
CA ILE A 66 1.02 6.13 -2.08
C ILE A 66 0.67 6.89 -3.35
N TYR A 67 -0.27 6.35 -4.12
CA TYR A 67 -0.82 7.02 -5.29
C TYR A 67 -1.91 7.99 -4.86
N GLU A 68 -1.67 9.27 -5.13
CA GLU A 68 -2.67 10.33 -4.99
C GLU A 68 -3.19 10.66 -6.38
N PRO A 69 -4.44 10.29 -6.72
CA PRO A 69 -5.05 10.75 -7.97
C PRO A 69 -5.29 12.26 -7.88
N GLU A 70 -4.69 13.01 -8.80
CA GLU A 70 -5.01 14.43 -9.04
C GLU A 70 -6.47 14.63 -9.49
#